data_AF-A0A517N9S8-F1
#
_entry.id   AF-A0A517N9S8-F1
#
_cell.length_a   1.000
_cell.length_b   1.000
_cell.length_c   1.000
_cell.angle_alpha   90.00
_cell.angle_beta   90.00
_cell.angle_gamma   90.00
#
_symmetry.space_group_name_H-M   'P 1'
#
loop_
_entity.id
_entity.type
_entity.pdbx_description
1 polymer ?
#
loop_
_entity_poly.entity_id
_entity_poly.type
_entity_poly.pdbx_seq_one_letter_code
_entity_poly.pdbx_strand_id
1 'polypeptide(L)'
;MWNTDQLGIASWQSEGSIWRFDARGGEHGIGMLPTDDASSVRRLSLSSVDQDRLPVAAEQFIRGDHWNVNYPQVDGSFALRLAFCPIQTTADRLVLEVCLSIQTDLLDTNPKIDIDVTCDDIDSFVPGDAWGSPQVQGSGCAPISLAKSKQESLAVLLGPHDGPFTTNLSTDSLLRLRLFGEFLEKGVIRKGRPWIVIDRSGNVPSESDLVPLWDQLCSSPLPLTP
;
A
#
# COMPACT_ATOMS: atom_id res chain seq x y z
N MET A 1 -16.97 -8.65 2.48
CA MET A 1 -16.90 -8.61 3.96
C MET A 1 -15.57 -9.17 4.42
N TRP A 2 -14.98 -8.59 5.46
CA TRP A 2 -13.76 -9.09 6.10
C TRP A 2 -14.04 -10.31 6.98
N ASN A 3 -13.21 -11.33 6.85
CA ASN A 3 -13.16 -12.48 7.75
C ASN A 3 -11.74 -12.62 8.30
N THR A 4 -11.60 -12.72 9.62
CA THR A 4 -10.31 -12.83 10.30
C THR A 4 -10.13 -14.23 10.86
N ASP A 5 -9.07 -14.93 10.43
CA ASP A 5 -8.79 -16.30 10.88
C ASP A 5 -7.91 -16.30 12.15
N GLN A 6 -6.90 -15.44 12.16
CA GLN A 6 -5.96 -15.26 13.27
C GLN A 6 -5.43 -13.82 13.28
N LEU A 7 -4.70 -13.44 14.33
CA LEU A 7 -4.09 -12.11 14.41
C LEU A 7 -3.18 -11.85 13.20
N GLY A 8 -3.40 -10.74 12.52
CA GLY A 8 -2.70 -10.33 11.31
C GLY A 8 -3.14 -11.06 10.04
N ILE A 9 -4.05 -12.04 10.07
CA ILE A 9 -4.55 -12.70 8.86
C ILE A 9 -6.03 -12.42 8.66
N ALA A 10 -6.35 -11.89 7.48
CA ALA A 10 -7.74 -11.70 7.07
C ALA A 10 -7.95 -11.98 5.59
N SER A 11 -9.20 -12.23 5.25
CA SER A 11 -9.66 -12.32 3.88
C SER A 11 -10.83 -11.37 3.63
N TRP A 12 -10.86 -10.77 2.44
CA TRP A 12 -12.01 -10.05 1.92
C TRP A 12 -12.73 -10.95 0.92
N GLN A 13 -14.02 -11.21 1.18
CA GLN A 13 -14.87 -11.96 0.27
C GLN A 13 -15.89 -11.04 -0.40
N SER A 14 -15.93 -11.05 -1.73
CA SER A 14 -16.90 -10.31 -2.55
C SER A 14 -17.09 -10.99 -3.91
N GLU A 15 -18.32 -11.00 -4.43
CA GLU A 15 -18.66 -11.49 -5.77
C GLU A 15 -18.08 -12.86 -6.15
N GLY A 16 -17.98 -13.78 -5.18
CA GLY A 16 -17.45 -15.13 -5.39
C GLY A 16 -15.92 -15.25 -5.34
N SER A 17 -15.21 -14.14 -5.16
CA SER A 17 -13.76 -14.10 -5.02
C SER A 17 -13.31 -13.86 -3.59
N ILE A 18 -12.12 -14.40 -3.27
CA ILE A 18 -11.47 -14.27 -1.97
C ILE A 18 -10.10 -13.62 -2.16
N TRP A 19 -9.85 -12.58 -1.37
CA TRP A 19 -8.60 -11.83 -1.33
C TRP A 19 -7.97 -12.03 0.04
N ARG A 20 -6.82 -12.69 0.13
CA ARG A 20 -6.19 -13.05 1.41
C ARG A 20 -5.00 -12.14 1.69
N PHE A 21 -4.85 -11.73 2.94
CA PHE A 21 -3.81 -10.82 3.38
C PHE A 21 -3.10 -11.37 4.60
N ASP A 22 -1.77 -11.19 4.62
CA ASP A 22 -0.93 -11.47 5.78
C ASP A 22 -0.28 -10.17 6.23
N ALA A 23 -0.80 -9.65 7.33
CA ALA A 23 -0.43 -8.43 8.00
C ALA A 23 0.08 -8.74 9.42
N ARG A 24 0.80 -9.85 9.61
CA ARG A 24 1.39 -10.19 10.91
C ARG A 24 2.60 -9.34 11.26
N GLY A 25 3.32 -8.80 10.26
CA GLY A 25 4.56 -8.04 10.49
C GLY A 25 5.72 -8.94 10.92
N GLY A 26 6.79 -8.34 11.49
CA GLY A 26 8.00 -9.07 11.86
C GLY A 26 8.60 -9.87 10.70
N GLU A 27 8.99 -11.11 10.97
CA GLU A 27 9.54 -12.05 9.97
C GLU A 27 8.53 -12.52 8.93
N HIS A 28 7.23 -12.44 9.26
CA HIS A 28 6.20 -12.75 8.28
C HIS A 28 6.10 -11.62 7.25
N GLY A 29 6.30 -10.37 7.65
CA GLY A 29 6.08 -9.20 6.80
C GLY A 29 4.60 -8.84 6.67
N ILE A 30 4.29 -7.86 5.83
CA ILE A 30 2.91 -7.40 5.56
C ILE A 30 2.66 -7.46 4.05
N GLY A 31 1.54 -8.00 3.58
CA GLY A 31 1.31 -8.16 2.14
C GLY A 31 0.06 -8.95 1.76
N MET A 32 -0.20 -9.02 0.46
CA MET A 32 -1.26 -9.88 -0.09
C MET A 32 -0.71 -11.28 -0.34
N LEU A 33 -1.45 -12.29 0.12
CA LEU A 33 -1.15 -13.69 -0.14
C LEU A 33 -1.63 -14.07 -1.56
N PRO A 34 -0.92 -14.98 -2.25
CA PRO A 34 -1.37 -15.51 -3.52
C PRO A 34 -2.70 -16.27 -3.35
N THR A 35 -3.47 -16.33 -4.43
CA THR A 35 -4.76 -17.03 -4.48
C THR A 35 -4.58 -18.54 -4.40
N ASP A 36 -3.48 -19.06 -4.96
CA ASP A 36 -3.11 -20.47 -4.93
C ASP A 36 -2.05 -20.72 -3.86
N ASP A 37 -2.32 -21.67 -2.97
CA ASP A 37 -1.40 -22.09 -1.89
C ASP A 37 -0.05 -22.65 -2.41
N ALA A 38 0.09 -22.88 -3.73
CA ALA A 38 1.30 -23.40 -4.34
C ALA A 38 2.41 -22.36 -4.56
N SER A 39 2.08 -21.06 -4.56
CA SER A 39 3.08 -19.99 -4.65
C SER A 39 3.37 -19.43 -3.25
N SER A 40 4.64 -19.41 -2.85
CA SER A 40 5.06 -18.72 -1.62
C SER A 40 5.36 -17.24 -1.83
N VAL A 41 5.26 -16.74 -3.07
CA VAL A 41 5.69 -15.38 -3.42
C VAL A 41 4.56 -14.40 -3.15
N ARG A 42 4.83 -13.42 -2.27
CA ARG A 42 3.92 -12.31 -2.00
C ARG A 42 3.83 -11.42 -3.24
N ARG A 43 2.60 -11.10 -3.63
CA ARG A 43 2.32 -10.27 -4.82
C ARG A 43 2.51 -8.78 -4.54
N LEU A 44 2.15 -8.39 -3.32
CA LEU A 44 2.35 -7.07 -2.75
C LEU A 44 2.96 -7.27 -1.37
N SER A 45 4.01 -6.52 -1.05
CA SER A 45 4.53 -6.46 0.31
C SER A 45 4.78 -5.03 0.76
N LEU A 46 4.51 -4.77 2.03
CA LEU A 46 5.07 -3.65 2.77
C LEU A 46 6.28 -4.16 3.53
N SER A 47 7.43 -3.53 3.31
CA SER A 47 8.72 -3.93 3.85
C SER A 47 9.33 -2.78 4.66
N SER A 48 9.99 -3.09 5.78
CA SER A 48 10.86 -2.11 6.44
C SER A 48 12.11 -1.86 5.59
N VAL A 49 12.71 -0.69 5.78
CA VAL A 49 13.88 -0.24 5.04
C VAL A 49 15.14 -0.37 5.89
N ASP A 50 16.28 -0.57 5.22
CA ASP A 50 17.62 -0.68 5.81
C ASP A 50 17.74 -1.86 6.80
N GLN A 51 18.27 -1.62 8.01
CA GLN A 51 18.44 -2.63 9.06
C GLN A 51 17.26 -2.68 10.02
N ASP A 52 16.19 -1.94 9.73
CA ASP A 52 15.01 -1.90 10.58
C ASP A 52 14.11 -3.11 10.36
N ARG A 53 13.24 -3.37 11.35
CA ARG A 53 12.32 -4.50 11.32
C ARG A 53 10.89 -4.01 11.36
N LEU A 54 10.02 -4.66 10.58
CA LEU A 54 8.60 -4.45 10.72
C LEU A 54 8.17 -4.84 12.14
N PRO A 55 7.41 -3.98 12.86
CA PRO A 55 6.83 -4.38 14.13
C PRO A 55 5.83 -5.53 13.93
N VAL A 56 5.55 -6.28 15.00
CA VAL A 56 4.62 -7.42 14.97
C VAL A 56 3.22 -6.94 15.35
N ALA A 57 2.19 -7.47 14.69
CA ALA A 57 0.81 -7.17 15.01
C ALA A 57 0.49 -7.58 16.46
N ALA A 58 -0.06 -6.67 17.24
CA ALA A 58 -0.50 -6.95 18.62
C ALA A 58 -2.02 -6.96 18.76
N GLU A 59 -2.72 -6.25 17.88
CA GLU A 59 -4.18 -6.13 17.90
C GLU A 59 -4.73 -6.02 16.49
N GLN A 60 -5.92 -6.57 16.28
CA GLN A 60 -6.72 -6.32 15.09
C GLN A 60 -8.20 -6.23 15.41
N PHE A 61 -8.94 -5.47 14.61
CA PHE A 61 -10.39 -5.40 14.70
C PHE A 61 -11.00 -4.94 13.38
N ILE A 62 -12.30 -5.21 13.20
CA ILE A 62 -13.08 -4.73 12.05
C ILE A 62 -13.97 -3.58 12.51
N ARG A 63 -13.97 -2.47 11.77
CA ARG A 63 -14.86 -1.31 12.00
C ARG A 63 -15.52 -0.91 10.69
N GLY A 64 -16.80 -1.26 10.53
CA GLY A 64 -17.46 -1.18 9.23
C GLY A 64 -16.73 -2.06 8.22
N ASP A 65 -16.37 -1.50 7.06
CA ASP A 65 -15.61 -2.21 6.02
C ASP A 65 -14.08 -2.07 6.19
N HIS A 66 -13.61 -1.55 7.32
CA HIS A 66 -12.18 -1.40 7.59
C HIS A 66 -11.66 -2.55 8.43
N TRP A 67 -10.64 -3.25 7.94
CA TRP A 67 -9.82 -4.12 8.78
C TRP A 67 -8.63 -3.32 9.30
N ASN A 68 -8.55 -3.18 10.63
CA ASN A 68 -7.53 -2.39 11.31
C ASN A 68 -6.55 -3.32 12.01
N VAL A 69 -5.25 -3.03 11.89
CA VAL A 69 -4.17 -3.78 12.54
C VAL A 69 -3.19 -2.80 13.19
N ASN A 70 -2.89 -3.01 14.47
CA ASN A 70 -2.00 -2.17 15.27
C ASN A 70 -0.71 -2.92 15.62
N TYR A 71 0.42 -2.25 15.40
CA TYR A 71 1.76 -2.79 15.56
C TYR A 71 2.54 -1.86 16.50
N PRO A 72 2.62 -2.17 17.81
CA PRO A 72 3.32 -1.32 18.76
C PRO A 72 4.82 -1.31 18.48
N GLN A 73 5.48 -0.21 18.86
CA GLN A 73 6.93 -0.15 18.92
C GLN A 73 7.40 -0.95 20.14
N VAL A 74 8.14 -2.03 19.90
CA VAL A 74 8.75 -2.86 20.96
C VAL A 74 10.26 -2.84 20.81
N ASP A 75 10.78 -3.57 19.83
CA ASP A 75 12.23 -3.70 19.59
C ASP A 75 12.71 -2.96 18.32
N GLY A 76 11.78 -2.42 17.52
CA GLY A 76 12.05 -1.72 16.26
C GLY A 76 12.12 -0.20 16.41
N SER A 77 12.39 0.50 15.30
CA SER A 77 12.51 1.96 15.34
C SER A 77 11.18 2.72 15.29
N PHE A 78 10.08 2.03 15.02
CA PHE A 78 8.75 2.64 14.86
C PHE A 78 7.60 1.71 15.28
N ALA A 79 6.45 2.33 15.56
CA ALA A 79 5.15 1.68 15.58
C ALA A 79 4.44 1.93 14.25
N LEU A 80 3.58 0.99 13.86
CA LEU A 80 2.79 1.06 12.64
C LEU A 80 1.31 0.84 12.97
N ARG A 81 0.42 1.51 12.26
CA ARG A 81 -1.00 1.19 12.21
C ARG A 81 -1.45 1.13 10.77
N LEU A 82 -2.19 0.08 10.43
CA LEU A 82 -2.74 -0.12 9.10
C LEU A 82 -4.26 -0.22 9.20
N ALA A 83 -4.95 0.41 8.25
CA ALA A 83 -6.36 0.14 7.98
C ALA A 83 -6.54 -0.17 6.49
N PHE A 84 -7.17 -1.30 6.21
CA PHE A 84 -7.47 -1.77 4.86
C PHE A 84 -8.96 -1.56 4.59
N CYS A 85 -9.29 -0.79 3.55
CA CYS A 85 -10.66 -0.47 3.18
C CYS A 85 -10.91 -0.81 1.69
N PRO A 86 -11.69 -1.84 1.38
CA PRO A 86 -12.10 -2.13 0.01
C PRO A 86 -12.97 -0.99 -0.53
N ILE A 87 -12.57 -0.38 -1.64
CA ILE A 87 -13.28 0.73 -2.29
C ILE A 87 -14.19 0.20 -3.39
N GLN A 88 -13.64 -0.70 -4.22
CA GLN A 88 -14.37 -1.36 -5.30
C GLN A 88 -13.91 -2.80 -5.37
N THR A 89 -14.84 -3.73 -5.60
CA THR A 89 -14.49 -5.14 -5.81
C THR A 89 -15.35 -5.73 -6.92
N THR A 90 -14.72 -6.50 -7.78
CA THR A 90 -15.36 -7.43 -8.72
C THR A 90 -14.80 -8.84 -8.49
N ALA A 91 -15.21 -9.82 -9.29
CA ALA A 91 -14.59 -11.14 -9.27
C ALA A 91 -13.07 -11.09 -9.50
N ASP A 92 -12.58 -10.24 -10.41
CA ASP A 92 -11.17 -10.22 -10.81
C ASP A 92 -10.40 -8.99 -10.36
N ARG A 93 -11.09 -7.95 -9.86
CA ARG A 93 -10.46 -6.68 -9.47
C ARG A 93 -10.76 -6.30 -8.03
N LEU A 94 -9.75 -5.84 -7.31
CA LEU A 94 -9.87 -5.22 -6.00
C LEU A 94 -9.19 -3.86 -6.01
N VAL A 95 -9.94 -2.80 -5.67
CA VAL A 95 -9.39 -1.49 -5.32
C VAL A 95 -9.40 -1.38 -3.81
N LEU A 96 -8.22 -1.27 -3.20
CA LEU A 96 -8.03 -1.27 -1.75
C LEU A 96 -7.35 0.02 -1.33
N GLU A 97 -8.00 0.79 -0.48
CA GLU A 97 -7.33 1.86 0.26
C GLU A 97 -6.53 1.26 1.41
N VAL A 98 -5.26 1.63 1.50
CA VAL A 98 -4.40 1.27 2.64
C VAL A 98 -4.02 2.55 3.36
N CYS A 99 -4.63 2.80 4.51
CA CYS A 99 -4.23 3.89 5.40
C CYS A 99 -3.08 3.40 6.29
N LEU A 100 -1.88 3.96 6.10
CA LEU A 100 -0.71 3.69 6.91
C LEU A 100 -0.46 4.85 7.87
N SER A 101 -0.09 4.55 9.10
CA SER A 101 0.34 5.53 10.10
C SER A 101 1.60 5.02 10.76
N ILE A 102 2.68 5.78 10.66
CA ILE A 102 3.98 5.47 11.25
C ILE A 102 4.32 6.51 12.32
N GLN A 103 4.86 6.05 13.45
CA GLN A 103 5.26 6.91 14.56
C GLN A 103 6.48 6.31 15.24
N THR A 104 7.27 7.14 15.91
CA THR A 104 8.45 6.69 16.66
C THR A 104 8.51 7.38 18.02
N ASP A 105 8.94 6.63 19.04
CA ASP A 105 9.26 7.17 20.36
C ASP A 105 10.75 7.55 20.51
N LEU A 106 11.54 7.36 19.45
CA LEU A 106 12.96 7.67 19.38
C LEU A 106 13.17 9.11 18.86
N LEU A 107 14.22 9.78 19.33
CA LEU A 107 14.45 11.20 19.04
C LEU A 107 14.84 11.47 17.58
N ASP A 108 15.64 10.60 16.97
CA ASP A 108 16.21 10.81 15.65
C ASP A 108 16.10 9.53 14.80
N THR A 109 14.91 9.27 14.25
CA THR A 109 14.73 8.15 13.32
C THR A 109 14.08 8.58 12.02
N ASN A 110 14.32 7.79 10.98
CA ASN A 110 13.79 8.02 9.64
C ASN A 110 13.08 6.75 9.19
N PRO A 111 12.03 6.30 9.91
CA PRO A 111 11.40 5.04 9.60
C PRO A 111 10.70 5.15 8.24
N LYS A 112 11.01 4.21 7.35
CA LYS A 112 10.53 4.18 5.97
C LYS A 112 9.91 2.82 5.69
N ILE A 113 8.91 2.83 4.82
CA ILE A 113 8.22 1.62 4.37
C ILE A 113 8.31 1.58 2.84
N ASP A 114 8.80 0.46 2.32
CA ASP A 114 8.76 0.18 0.89
C ASP A 114 7.47 -0.58 0.56
N ILE A 115 6.75 -0.13 -0.46
CA ILE A 115 5.74 -0.92 -1.16
C ILE A 115 6.45 -1.65 -2.30
N ASP A 116 6.48 -2.98 -2.24
CA ASP A 116 7.17 -3.84 -3.18
C ASP A 116 6.19 -4.73 -3.95
N VAL A 117 6.36 -4.79 -5.27
CA VAL A 117 5.59 -5.63 -6.18
C VAL A 117 6.52 -6.22 -7.24
N THR A 118 6.72 -7.54 -7.20
CA THR A 118 7.47 -8.26 -8.25
C THR A 118 6.67 -8.26 -9.54
N CYS A 119 7.33 -7.98 -10.66
CA CYS A 119 6.68 -7.83 -11.96
C CYS A 119 7.62 -8.18 -13.11
N ASP A 120 7.04 -8.30 -14.31
CA ASP A 120 7.75 -8.50 -15.57
C ASP A 120 8.04 -7.16 -16.28
N ASP A 121 7.25 -6.11 -15.98
CA ASP A 121 7.34 -4.78 -16.58
C ASP A 121 6.66 -3.72 -15.69
N ILE A 122 7.03 -2.44 -15.86
CA ILE A 122 6.51 -1.31 -15.08
C ILE A 122 6.16 -0.14 -15.98
N ASP A 123 4.97 0.42 -15.76
CA ASP A 123 4.59 1.74 -16.29
C ASP A 123 4.41 2.76 -15.17
N SER A 124 4.42 4.03 -15.55
CA SER A 124 4.08 5.14 -14.68
C SER A 124 3.30 6.19 -15.45
N PHE A 125 2.22 6.69 -14.86
CA PHE A 125 1.36 7.70 -15.48
C PHE A 125 1.35 8.96 -14.63
N VAL A 126 1.42 10.12 -15.29
CA VAL A 126 1.24 11.43 -14.68
C VAL A 126 0.00 12.05 -15.35
N PRO A 127 -1.15 12.06 -14.65
CA PRO A 127 -2.38 12.63 -15.20
C PRO A 127 -2.18 14.07 -15.68
N GLY A 128 -2.81 14.43 -16.80
CA GLY A 128 -2.59 15.70 -17.50
C GLY A 128 -3.22 16.96 -16.87
N ASP A 129 -3.49 16.98 -15.57
CA ASP A 129 -4.14 18.10 -14.88
C ASP A 129 -3.13 19.05 -14.20
N ALA A 130 -3.58 19.95 -13.31
CA ALA A 130 -2.76 20.97 -12.64
C ALA A 130 -1.52 20.42 -11.90
N TRP A 131 -1.45 19.11 -11.66
CA TRP A 131 -0.32 18.41 -11.05
C TRP A 131 0.70 17.86 -12.07
N GLY A 132 0.38 17.92 -13.37
CA GLY A 132 1.35 17.87 -14.47
C GLY A 132 2.08 19.20 -14.68
N SER A 133 1.84 20.20 -13.82
CA SER A 133 2.56 21.46 -13.78
C SER A 133 4.09 21.23 -13.71
N PRO A 134 4.91 22.03 -14.41
CA PRO A 134 6.37 21.99 -14.31
C PRO A 134 6.93 22.13 -12.88
N GLN A 135 6.09 22.57 -11.92
CA GLN A 135 6.46 22.72 -10.50
C GLN A 135 6.44 21.39 -9.73
N VAL A 136 5.69 20.39 -10.21
CA VAL A 136 5.60 19.04 -9.62
C VAL A 136 6.49 18.06 -10.40
N GLN A 137 6.76 18.34 -11.69
CA GLN A 137 7.78 17.64 -12.47
C GLN A 137 9.16 17.72 -11.78
N GLY A 138 9.61 16.58 -11.23
CA GLY A 138 10.95 16.44 -10.65
C GLY A 138 11.00 16.34 -9.12
N SER A 139 9.87 16.35 -8.42
CA SER A 139 9.82 16.01 -6.98
C SER A 139 8.90 14.82 -6.73
N GLY A 140 9.41 13.78 -6.04
CA GLY A 140 8.66 12.58 -5.69
C GLY A 140 8.55 11.53 -6.81
N CYS A 141 7.49 10.73 -6.76
CA CYS A 141 7.19 9.67 -7.74
C CYS A 141 5.95 10.01 -8.58
N ALA A 142 5.77 9.29 -9.69
CA ALA A 142 4.55 9.40 -10.49
C ALA A 142 3.31 9.05 -9.64
N PRO A 143 2.18 9.78 -9.80
CA PRO A 143 0.97 9.52 -9.02
C PRO A 143 0.36 8.13 -9.24
N ILE A 144 0.61 7.53 -10.41
CA ILE A 144 0.14 6.18 -10.72
C ILE A 144 1.35 5.37 -11.18
N SER A 145 1.66 4.29 -10.46
CA SER A 145 2.69 3.32 -10.85
C SER A 145 2.05 1.96 -11.06
N LEU A 146 2.33 1.31 -12.19
CA LEU A 146 1.70 0.06 -12.61
C LEU A 146 2.75 -1.04 -12.78
N ALA A 147 2.64 -2.09 -11.99
CA ALA A 147 3.38 -3.33 -12.12
C ALA A 147 2.57 -4.33 -12.96
N LYS A 148 3.20 -4.89 -14.00
CA LYS A 148 2.57 -5.84 -14.93
C LYS A 148 3.20 -7.21 -14.79
N SER A 149 2.39 -8.25 -14.83
CA SER A 149 2.84 -9.63 -15.00
C SER A 149 1.92 -10.34 -16.00
N LYS A 150 2.31 -11.54 -16.43
CA LYS A 150 1.49 -12.34 -17.37
C LYS A 150 0.09 -12.71 -16.87
N GLN A 151 -0.11 -12.76 -15.55
CA GLN A 151 -1.34 -13.30 -14.95
C GLN A 151 -2.12 -12.24 -14.18
N GLU A 152 -1.47 -11.18 -13.76
CA GLU A 152 -2.07 -10.11 -12.98
C GLU A 152 -1.34 -8.79 -13.18
N SER A 153 -2.01 -7.71 -12.82
CA SER A 153 -1.40 -6.39 -12.73
C SER A 153 -1.77 -5.75 -11.40
N LEU A 154 -0.89 -4.87 -10.94
CA LEU A 154 -1.08 -4.13 -9.71
C LEU A 154 -0.67 -2.68 -9.91
N ALA A 155 -1.58 -1.74 -9.66
CA ALA A 155 -1.29 -0.33 -9.66
C ALA A 155 -1.27 0.24 -8.23
N VAL A 156 -0.29 1.10 -7.95
CA VAL A 156 -0.24 1.92 -6.75
C VAL A 156 -0.56 3.35 -7.15
N LEU A 157 -1.63 3.89 -6.56
CA LEU A 157 -2.14 5.23 -6.80
C LEU A 157 -1.85 6.07 -5.56
N LEU A 158 -1.20 7.20 -5.76
CA LEU A 158 -0.78 8.12 -4.70
C LEU A 158 -1.46 9.46 -4.90
N GLY A 159 -2.10 9.94 -3.83
CA GLY A 159 -2.71 11.25 -3.83
C GLY A 159 -1.67 12.38 -3.71
N PRO A 160 -2.11 13.65 -3.80
CA PRO A 160 -1.22 14.81 -3.75
C PRO A 160 -0.44 14.94 -2.44
N HIS A 161 -0.91 14.32 -1.36
CA HIS A 161 -0.24 14.32 -0.06
C HIS A 161 0.83 13.23 0.09
N ASP A 162 0.81 12.20 -0.77
CA ASP A 162 1.70 11.04 -0.67
C ASP A 162 2.77 11.04 -1.76
N GLY A 163 2.39 11.36 -3.01
CA GLY A 163 3.27 11.30 -4.18
C GLY A 163 4.57 12.11 -4.04
N PRO A 164 4.53 13.40 -3.64
CA PRO A 164 5.74 14.22 -3.50
C PRO A 164 6.74 13.70 -2.46
N PHE A 165 6.28 12.95 -1.46
CA PHE A 165 7.10 12.41 -0.36
C PHE A 165 7.44 10.92 -0.53
N THR A 166 7.07 10.36 -1.68
CA THR A 166 7.35 8.97 -2.04
C THR A 166 8.50 8.93 -3.04
N THR A 167 9.49 8.08 -2.78
CA THR A 167 10.63 7.88 -3.70
C THR A 167 10.40 6.62 -4.54
N ASN A 168 10.50 6.74 -5.86
CA ASN A 168 10.49 5.58 -6.74
C ASN A 168 11.89 4.94 -6.80
N LEU A 169 11.99 3.68 -6.39
CA LEU A 169 13.23 2.87 -6.41
C LEU A 169 13.06 1.63 -7.29
N SER A 170 12.15 1.70 -8.26
CA SER A 170 11.78 0.57 -9.11
C SER A 170 12.91 0.17 -10.06
N THR A 171 12.88 -1.09 -10.46
CA THR A 171 13.74 -1.70 -11.49
C THR A 171 12.86 -2.43 -12.49
N ASP A 172 13.41 -2.93 -13.59
CA ASP A 172 12.66 -3.63 -14.64
C ASP A 172 11.82 -4.84 -14.14
N SER A 173 12.12 -5.39 -12.95
CA SER A 173 11.43 -6.57 -12.40
C SER A 173 10.78 -6.34 -11.02
N LEU A 174 10.83 -5.11 -10.52
CA LEU A 174 10.35 -4.77 -9.17
C LEU A 174 9.86 -3.34 -9.15
N LEU A 175 8.56 -3.16 -8.94
CA LEU A 175 7.99 -1.88 -8.54
C LEU A 175 8.28 -1.70 -7.06
N ARG A 176 9.03 -0.65 -6.72
CA ARG A 176 9.36 -0.29 -5.34
C ARG A 176 9.09 1.19 -5.10
N LEU A 177 8.15 1.47 -4.22
CA LEU A 177 7.80 2.83 -3.81
C LEU A 177 8.08 3.01 -2.32
N ARG A 178 9.03 3.89 -2.00
CA ARG A 178 9.45 4.18 -0.63
C ARG A 178 8.63 5.32 -0.04
N LEU A 179 7.77 5.00 0.91
CA LEU A 179 6.99 5.95 1.69
C LEU A 179 7.83 6.56 2.82
N PHE A 180 7.45 7.77 3.23
CA PHE A 180 7.98 8.47 4.42
C PHE A 180 9.49 8.80 4.34
N GLY A 181 9.93 9.43 3.24
CA GLY A 181 11.35 9.72 2.98
C GLY A 181 12.02 10.76 3.90
N GLU A 182 11.31 11.34 4.87
CA GLU A 182 11.76 12.46 5.70
C GLU A 182 11.99 12.08 7.17
N PHE A 183 12.67 12.99 7.88
CA PHE A 183 12.89 12.91 9.32
C PHE A 183 11.56 12.82 10.09
N LEU A 184 11.52 11.91 11.07
CA LEU A 184 10.41 11.77 12.00
C LEU A 184 10.87 12.13 13.42
N GLU A 185 10.39 13.27 13.91
CA GLU A 185 10.58 13.66 15.30
C GLU A 185 9.79 12.74 16.24
N LYS A 186 10.32 12.52 17.44
CA LYS A 186 9.67 11.74 18.49
C LYS A 186 8.21 12.16 18.71
N GLY A 187 7.31 11.19 18.71
CA GLY A 187 5.88 11.39 18.94
C GLY A 187 5.12 11.98 17.74
N VAL A 188 5.81 12.31 16.64
CA VAL A 188 5.15 12.73 15.40
C VAL A 188 4.60 11.51 14.68
N ILE A 189 3.36 11.63 14.24
CA ILE A 189 2.68 10.64 13.42
C ILE A 189 2.72 11.12 11.97
N ARG A 190 3.25 10.28 11.07
CA ARG A 190 3.11 10.46 9.62
C ARG A 190 2.10 9.46 9.09
N LYS A 191 1.34 9.87 8.09
CA LYS A 191 0.32 9.04 7.46
C LYS A 191 0.53 9.00 5.96
N GLY A 192 0.22 7.85 5.37
CA GLY A 192 0.17 7.64 3.93
C GLY A 192 -1.13 6.96 3.54
N ARG A 193 -1.67 7.28 2.36
CA ARG A 193 -2.95 6.71 1.89
C ARG A 193 -2.88 6.29 0.40
N PRO A 194 -2.01 5.34 0.04
CA PRO A 194 -2.05 4.72 -1.28
C PRO A 194 -3.37 3.96 -1.49
N TRP A 195 -3.89 4.03 -2.71
CA TRP A 195 -4.83 3.03 -3.21
C TRP A 195 -4.06 1.97 -4.00
N ILE A 196 -4.38 0.71 -3.76
CA ILE A 196 -3.81 -0.44 -4.44
C ILE A 196 -4.90 -1.05 -5.31
N VAL A 197 -4.70 -1.03 -6.62
CA VAL A 197 -5.59 -1.67 -7.60
C VAL A 197 -4.95 -2.98 -8.00
N ILE A 198 -5.64 -4.09 -7.76
CA ILE A 198 -5.18 -5.44 -8.10
C ILE A 198 -6.15 -6.00 -9.14
N ASP A 199 -5.64 -6.43 -10.29
CA ASP A 199 -6.43 -7.00 -11.37
C ASP A 199 -5.85 -8.36 -11.79
N ARG A 200 -6.65 -9.42 -11.61
CA ARG A 200 -6.31 -10.82 -11.90
C ARG A 200 -6.94 -11.32 -13.21
N SER A 201 -7.58 -10.44 -13.98
CA SER A 201 -8.24 -10.83 -15.24
C SER A 201 -7.26 -11.14 -16.37
N GLY A 202 -5.95 -10.90 -16.16
CA GLY A 202 -4.92 -10.96 -17.19
C GLY A 202 -4.90 -9.75 -18.12
N ASN A 203 -5.84 -8.82 -17.99
CA ASN A 203 -5.81 -7.55 -18.69
C ASN A 203 -4.95 -6.54 -17.90
N VAL A 204 -4.15 -5.78 -18.63
CA VAL A 204 -3.39 -4.65 -18.07
C VAL A 204 -4.28 -3.40 -18.10
N PRO A 205 -4.60 -2.77 -16.96
CA PRO A 205 -5.35 -1.54 -16.92
C PRO A 205 -4.67 -0.44 -17.74
N SER A 206 -5.45 0.24 -18.55
CA SER A 206 -4.98 1.41 -19.30
C SER A 206 -4.92 2.65 -18.40
N GLU A 207 -4.25 3.71 -18.87
CA GLU A 207 -4.29 5.02 -18.21
C GLU A 207 -5.74 5.51 -18.03
N SER A 208 -6.59 5.34 -19.04
CA SER A 208 -8.01 5.70 -18.97
C SER A 208 -8.82 4.91 -17.93
N ASP A 209 -8.34 3.74 -17.50
CA ASP A 209 -8.95 2.96 -16.41
C ASP A 209 -8.50 3.45 -15.03
N LEU A 210 -7.23 3.88 -14.91
CA LEU A 210 -6.61 4.22 -13.63
C LEU A 210 -6.78 5.69 -13.24
N VAL A 211 -6.79 6.61 -14.19
CA VAL A 211 -6.97 8.05 -13.93
C VAL A 211 -8.29 8.35 -13.18
N PRO A 212 -9.45 7.78 -13.57
CA PRO A 212 -10.69 8.02 -12.82
C PRO A 212 -10.65 7.51 -11.37
N LEU A 213 -9.90 6.44 -11.09
CA LEU A 213 -9.70 5.94 -9.72
C LEU A 213 -8.78 6.87 -8.93
N TRP A 214 -7.75 7.41 -9.58
CA TRP A 214 -6.87 8.40 -8.98
C TRP A 214 -7.62 9.71 -8.67
N ASP A 215 -8.48 10.19 -9.55
CA ASP A 215 -9.34 11.36 -9.30
C ASP A 215 -10.26 11.14 -8.09
N GLN A 216 -10.81 9.92 -7.95
CA GLN A 216 -11.60 9.53 -6.78
C GLN A 216 -10.75 9.53 -5.50
N LEU A 217 -9.53 8.99 -5.53
CA LEU A 217 -8.58 9.07 -4.41
C LEU A 217 -8.32 10.54 -4.03
N CYS A 218 -8.01 11.41 -4.99
CA CYS A 218 -7.76 12.83 -4.75
C CYS A 218 -8.97 13.55 -4.15
N SER A 219 -10.18 13.18 -4.57
CA SER A 219 -11.43 13.78 -4.12
C SER A 219 -11.96 13.16 -2.82
N SER A 220 -11.45 12.00 -2.41
CA SER A 220 -11.90 11.30 -1.21
C SER A 220 -11.50 12.07 0.05
N PRO A 221 -12.39 12.18 1.05
CA PRO A 221 -12.09 12.89 2.29
C PRO A 221 -10.88 12.25 2.96
N LEU A 222 -9.98 13.09 3.49
CA LEU A 222 -8.86 12.59 4.28
C LEU A 222 -9.42 11.86 5.50
N PRO A 223 -8.89 10.66 5.85
CA PRO A 223 -9.35 9.92 7.00
C PRO A 223 -9.17 10.78 8.25
N LEU A 224 -10.28 11.14 8.88
CA LEU A 224 -10.27 11.88 10.14
C LEU A 224 -9.41 11.09 11.13
N THR A 225 -8.47 11.79 11.77
CA THR A 225 -7.76 11.25 12.93
C THR A 225 -8.78 10.67 13.92
N PRO A 226 -8.59 9.44 14.42
CA PRO A 226 -9.33 9.00 15.60
C PRO A 226 -9.05 9.90 16.79
#